data_AF-A0A2K6GC21-F1
#
_entry.id   AF-A0A2K6GC21-F1
#
_cell.length_a   1.000
_cell.length_b   1.000
_cell.length_c   1.000
_cell.angle_alpha   90.00
_cell.angle_beta   90.00
_cell.angle_gamma   90.00
#
_symmetry.space_group_name_H-M   'P 1'
#
loop_
_entity.id
_entity.type
_entity.pdbx_description
1 polymer ?
#
loop_
_entity_poly.entity_id
_entity_poly.type
_entity_poly.pdbx_seq_one_letter_code
_entity_poly.pdbx_strand_id
1 'polypeptide(L)'
;MAEQDVENELLDYEEDEEPQAPPESTPAPPKKDVKGSYVSIHSSGFRDFLLKPELLRAIVDCGFEHPSEVQHECIPQAILGMDVLCQAKSGMGKTAVFVLATLQQIEPVNGQVAVLAMCHTRELAFQISKEYERFSKYMPSVKVSVFFGGLCIKKDEEVLKKNCPHVVVGTPGRILALVRNRSLNLKNVKHFVLDECDKMLEQLGDLFPSSLSVLSNWKSSLVHT
;
A
#
# COMPACT_ATOMS: atom_id res chain seq x y z
N MET A 1 32.05 36.97 -48.28
CA MET A 1 33.28 36.63 -49.03
C MET A 1 34.12 35.79 -48.10
N ALA A 2 34.56 34.58 -48.39
CA ALA A 2 34.34 33.54 -49.40
C ALA A 2 35.05 32.29 -48.80
N GLU A 3 34.38 31.14 -48.71
CA GLU A 3 34.72 29.89 -49.44
C GLU A 3 35.93 29.10 -48.86
N GLN A 4 35.69 27.86 -48.41
CA GLN A 4 36.17 26.57 -49.02
C GLN A 4 37.45 26.07 -48.29
N ASP A 5 37.72 24.79 -48.01
CA ASP A 5 37.43 23.54 -48.71
C ASP A 5 37.38 22.31 -47.76
N VAL A 6 36.68 21.29 -48.27
CA VAL A 6 36.53 19.90 -47.81
C VAL A 6 37.34 19.03 -48.76
N GLU A 7 38.20 18.13 -48.26
CA GLU A 7 38.76 16.91 -48.91
C GLU A 7 39.78 16.32 -47.89
N ASN A 8 40.07 15.03 -47.73
CA ASN A 8 39.72 13.76 -48.37
C ASN A 8 40.22 12.67 -47.40
N GLU A 9 39.54 11.53 -47.30
CA GLU A 9 40.14 10.18 -47.39
C GLU A 9 39.06 9.12 -47.15
N LEU A 10 38.59 8.52 -48.24
CA LEU A 10 37.92 7.23 -48.27
C LEU A 10 38.94 6.11 -47.98
N LEU A 11 38.57 5.11 -47.20
CA LEU A 11 39.12 3.76 -47.33
C LEU A 11 37.99 2.73 -47.23
N ASP A 12 37.77 2.07 -48.36
CA ASP A 12 36.88 0.94 -48.59
C ASP A 12 37.33 -0.28 -47.76
N TYR A 13 36.38 -0.98 -47.16
CA TYR A 13 36.60 -2.34 -46.65
C TYR A 13 35.56 -3.26 -47.27
N GLU A 14 36.07 -4.19 -48.06
CA GLU A 14 35.36 -5.25 -48.80
C GLU A 14 34.70 -6.25 -47.82
N GLU A 15 33.55 -6.77 -48.24
CA GLU A 15 32.82 -7.88 -47.59
C GLU A 15 33.46 -9.25 -47.87
N ASP A 16 33.12 -10.20 -46.98
CA ASP A 16 33.12 -11.67 -47.10
C ASP A 16 34.28 -12.47 -46.46
N GLU A 17 33.94 -13.20 -45.39
CA GLU A 17 34.20 -14.65 -45.29
C GLU A 17 33.34 -15.31 -44.17
N GLU A 18 32.73 -16.46 -44.50
CA GLU A 18 31.77 -17.24 -43.71
C GLU A 18 32.38 -17.89 -42.43
N PRO A 19 31.60 -18.16 -41.35
CA PRO A 19 32.10 -18.87 -40.18
C PRO A 19 32.03 -20.40 -40.31
N GLN A 20 33.19 -21.05 -40.25
CA GLN A 20 33.34 -22.51 -40.08
C GLN A 20 33.10 -22.98 -38.63
N ALA A 21 32.52 -24.17 -38.49
CA ALA A 21 32.13 -24.81 -37.23
C ALA A 21 33.32 -25.28 -36.35
N PRO A 22 33.20 -25.27 -35.01
CA PRO A 22 34.22 -25.81 -34.12
C PRO A 22 34.00 -27.30 -33.74
N PRO A 23 35.08 -28.07 -33.45
CA PRO A 23 35.01 -29.49 -33.07
C PRO A 23 34.81 -29.72 -31.54
N GLU A 24 34.07 -30.79 -31.22
CA GLU A 24 34.02 -31.50 -29.91
C GLU A 24 35.40 -32.15 -29.58
N SER A 25 35.88 -32.43 -28.35
CA SER A 25 35.32 -32.56 -27.00
C SER A 25 36.47 -32.63 -25.96
N THR A 26 36.26 -32.19 -24.72
CA THR A 26 36.72 -32.88 -23.48
C THR A 26 35.81 -32.49 -22.29
N PRO A 27 35.46 -33.41 -21.37
CA PRO A 27 34.43 -33.17 -20.36
C PRO A 27 34.99 -32.57 -19.06
N ALA A 28 34.35 -31.49 -18.59
CA ALA A 28 34.61 -30.86 -17.29
C ALA A 28 33.79 -31.54 -16.16
N PRO A 29 34.25 -31.52 -14.89
CA PRO A 29 33.62 -32.24 -13.76
C PRO A 29 32.30 -31.58 -13.31
N PRO A 30 31.41 -32.32 -12.62
CA PRO A 30 30.03 -31.90 -12.39
C PRO A 30 29.96 -30.76 -11.37
N LYS A 31 29.44 -29.61 -11.78
CA LYS A 31 29.01 -28.57 -10.85
C LYS A 31 27.71 -29.04 -10.20
N LYS A 32 27.70 -29.14 -8.87
CA LYS A 32 26.51 -29.41 -8.07
C LYS A 32 25.46 -28.33 -8.35
N ASP A 33 24.35 -28.74 -8.95
CA ASP A 33 23.13 -27.97 -8.99
C ASP A 33 22.65 -27.74 -7.55
N VAL A 34 22.85 -26.51 -7.05
CA VAL A 34 22.04 -26.04 -5.94
C VAL A 34 20.64 -25.86 -6.51
N LYS A 35 19.81 -26.89 -6.37
CA LYS A 35 18.36 -26.81 -6.52
C LYS A 35 17.84 -25.78 -5.52
N GLY A 36 17.91 -24.51 -5.90
CA GLY A 36 16.94 -23.54 -5.45
C GLY A 36 15.61 -24.07 -5.94
N SER A 37 14.81 -24.58 -5.00
CA SER A 37 13.40 -24.87 -5.22
C SER A 37 12.72 -23.56 -5.60
N TYR A 38 12.82 -23.18 -6.87
CA TYR A 38 11.92 -22.22 -7.47
C TYR A 38 10.58 -22.94 -7.52
N VAL A 39 9.87 -22.91 -6.39
CA VAL A 39 8.47 -23.29 -6.35
C VAL A 39 7.84 -22.42 -7.42
N SER A 40 7.35 -23.07 -8.47
CA SER A 40 6.48 -22.48 -9.45
C SER A 40 5.19 -22.14 -8.71
N ILE A 41 5.22 -21.05 -7.93
CA ILE A 41 4.02 -20.44 -7.40
C ILE A 41 3.22 -20.14 -8.66
N HIS A 42 2.07 -20.80 -8.83
CA HIS A 42 1.08 -20.38 -9.81
C HIS A 42 1.05 -18.86 -9.78
N SER A 43 1.36 -18.18 -10.89
CA SER A 43 1.46 -16.72 -10.93
C SER A 43 0.09 -16.15 -10.60
N SER A 44 -0.18 -16.03 -9.31
CA SER A 44 -1.47 -15.67 -8.76
C SER A 44 -1.54 -14.17 -8.80
N GLY A 45 -2.38 -13.67 -9.69
CA GLY A 45 -2.57 -12.24 -9.87
C GLY A 45 -3.50 -11.69 -8.81
N PHE A 46 -3.57 -10.36 -8.70
CA PHE A 46 -4.59 -9.71 -7.87
C PHE A 46 -6.05 -10.10 -8.24
N ARG A 47 -6.25 -10.61 -9.47
CA ARG A 47 -7.55 -11.13 -9.94
C ARG A 47 -8.01 -12.37 -9.17
N ASP A 48 -7.09 -13.15 -8.63
CA ASP A 48 -7.42 -14.38 -7.90
C ASP A 48 -7.96 -14.10 -6.49
N PHE A 49 -7.77 -12.87 -6.00
CA PHE A 49 -8.35 -12.41 -4.73
C PHE A 49 -9.83 -12.03 -4.84
N LEU A 50 -10.45 -12.12 -6.02
CA LEU A 50 -11.87 -11.81 -6.27
C LEU A 50 -12.28 -10.41 -5.77
N LEU A 51 -11.40 -9.43 -5.96
CA LEU A 51 -11.65 -8.04 -5.59
C LEU A 51 -12.71 -7.40 -6.49
N LYS A 52 -13.32 -6.33 -5.98
CA LYS A 52 -14.22 -5.45 -6.73
C LYS A 52 -13.58 -5.02 -8.07
N PRO A 53 -14.32 -5.00 -9.19
CA PRO A 53 -13.78 -4.60 -10.50
C PRO A 53 -13.10 -3.22 -10.49
N GLU A 54 -13.62 -2.29 -9.69
CA GLU A 54 -13.08 -0.94 -9.47
C GLU A 54 -11.68 -0.97 -8.85
N LEU A 55 -11.44 -1.87 -7.88
CA LEU A 55 -10.12 -2.07 -7.28
C LEU A 55 -9.16 -2.69 -8.26
N LEU A 56 -9.57 -3.77 -8.96
CA LEU A 56 -8.71 -4.43 -9.94
C LEU A 56 -8.24 -3.45 -11.01
N ARG A 57 -9.13 -2.56 -11.47
CA ARG A 57 -8.78 -1.49 -12.39
C ARG A 57 -7.78 -0.50 -11.78
N ALA A 58 -7.97 -0.07 -10.53
CA ALA A 58 -7.05 0.83 -9.86
C ALA A 58 -5.67 0.21 -9.62
N ILE A 59 -5.61 -1.08 -9.30
CA ILE A 59 -4.37 -1.86 -9.11
C ILE A 59 -3.54 -1.84 -10.40
N VAL A 60 -4.17 -2.12 -11.54
CA VAL A 60 -3.50 -2.08 -12.85
C VAL A 60 -3.00 -0.67 -13.19
N ASP A 61 -3.82 0.37 -12.99
CA ASP A 61 -3.41 1.76 -13.22
C ASP A 61 -2.22 2.19 -12.34
N CYS A 62 -2.10 1.61 -11.16
CA CYS A 62 -1.00 1.85 -10.23
C CYS A 62 0.28 1.06 -10.61
N GLY A 63 0.26 0.22 -11.65
CA GLY A 63 1.40 -0.57 -12.10
C GLY A 63 1.65 -1.84 -11.29
N PHE A 64 0.67 -2.34 -10.54
CA PHE A 64 0.80 -3.57 -9.77
C PHE A 64 0.44 -4.77 -10.66
N GLU A 65 1.46 -5.55 -11.03
CA GLU A 65 1.28 -6.75 -11.87
C GLU A 65 1.07 -8.01 -11.03
N HIS A 66 1.93 -8.21 -10.04
CA HIS A 66 1.92 -9.38 -9.15
C HIS A 66 1.93 -8.94 -7.68
N PRO A 67 1.17 -9.62 -6.81
CA PRO A 67 1.22 -9.35 -5.38
C PRO A 67 2.58 -9.76 -4.81
N SER A 68 3.09 -9.01 -3.84
CA SER A 68 4.22 -9.46 -3.03
C SER A 68 3.83 -10.65 -2.16
N GLU A 69 4.81 -11.38 -1.62
CA GLU A 69 4.57 -12.52 -0.72
C GLU A 69 3.63 -12.15 0.45
N VAL A 70 3.92 -11.03 1.12
CA VAL A 70 3.09 -10.54 2.23
C VAL A 70 1.67 -10.16 1.77
N GLN A 71 1.50 -9.65 0.55
CA GLN A 71 0.19 -9.34 0.00
C GLN A 71 -0.59 -10.61 -0.33
N HIS A 72 0.08 -11.60 -0.92
CA HIS A 72 -0.53 -12.88 -1.24
C HIS A 72 -1.01 -13.62 0.02
N GLU A 73 -0.24 -13.58 1.10
CA GLU A 73 -0.61 -14.23 2.35
C GLU A 73 -1.71 -13.47 3.08
N CYS A 74 -1.60 -12.15 3.18
CA CYS A 74 -2.48 -11.36 4.05
C CYS A 74 -3.77 -10.90 3.39
N ILE A 75 -3.79 -10.56 2.08
CA ILE A 75 -4.99 -9.99 1.43
C ILE A 75 -6.18 -10.97 1.52
N PRO A 76 -6.06 -12.27 1.17
CA PRO A 76 -7.20 -13.18 1.23
C PRO A 76 -7.80 -13.33 2.63
N GLN A 77 -6.96 -13.31 3.67
CA GLN A 77 -7.44 -13.38 5.06
C GLN A 77 -8.10 -12.06 5.48
N ALA A 78 -7.49 -10.93 5.13
CA ALA A 78 -7.97 -9.60 5.49
C ALA A 78 -9.33 -9.28 4.82
N ILE A 79 -9.54 -9.66 3.56
CA ILE A 79 -10.83 -9.44 2.85
C ILE A 79 -11.98 -10.26 3.45
N LEU A 80 -11.68 -11.36 4.15
CA LEU A 80 -12.66 -12.18 4.87
C LEU A 80 -13.00 -11.60 6.25
N GLY A 81 -12.43 -10.46 6.61
CA GLY A 81 -12.67 -9.78 7.88
C GLY A 81 -11.92 -10.39 9.06
N MET A 82 -10.92 -11.24 8.81
CA MET A 82 -10.07 -11.78 9.87
C MET A 82 -9.11 -10.70 10.40
N ASP A 83 -8.79 -10.78 11.69
CA ASP A 83 -7.72 -9.98 12.27
C ASP A 83 -6.37 -10.43 11.70
N VAL A 84 -5.56 -9.48 11.28
CA VAL A 84 -4.27 -9.73 10.64
C VAL A 84 -3.17 -9.02 11.41
N LEU A 85 -2.18 -9.80 11.86
CA LEU A 85 -0.89 -9.29 12.30
C LEU A 85 0.12 -9.57 11.20
N CYS A 86 0.57 -8.52 10.54
CA CYS A 86 1.47 -8.58 9.40
C CYS A 86 2.81 -8.00 9.82
N GLN A 87 3.87 -8.80 9.74
CA GLN A 87 5.23 -8.34 10.00
C GLN A 87 6.08 -8.56 8.75
N ALA A 88 6.48 -7.48 8.10
CA ALA A 88 7.37 -7.53 6.95
C ALA A 88 8.32 -6.32 6.94
N LYS A 89 9.40 -6.43 6.16
CA LYS A 89 10.36 -5.33 5.99
C LYS A 89 9.68 -4.11 5.33
N SER A 90 10.24 -2.92 5.54
CA SER A 90 9.78 -1.72 4.82
C SER A 90 9.93 -1.93 3.31
N GLY A 91 9.00 -1.39 2.53
CA GLY A 91 8.96 -1.56 1.07
C GLY A 91 8.34 -2.89 0.57
N MET A 92 7.94 -3.82 1.44
CA MET A 92 7.32 -5.10 1.03
C MET A 92 5.83 -4.98 0.62
N GLY A 93 5.26 -3.77 0.67
CA GLY A 93 3.90 -3.52 0.21
C GLY A 93 2.79 -3.79 1.23
N LYS A 94 3.11 -3.73 2.53
CA LYS A 94 2.15 -3.89 3.64
C LYS A 94 0.97 -2.89 3.56
N THR A 95 1.24 -1.66 3.15
CA THR A 95 0.20 -0.62 3.02
C THR A 95 -0.92 -1.06 2.07
N ALA A 96 -0.57 -1.68 0.94
CA ALA A 96 -1.58 -2.17 -0.01
C ALA A 96 -2.45 -3.28 0.60
N VAL A 97 -1.95 -4.07 1.55
CA VAL A 97 -2.72 -5.12 2.22
C VAL A 97 -3.96 -4.54 2.88
N PHE A 98 -3.79 -3.61 3.83
CA PHE A 98 -4.92 -3.06 4.56
C PHE A 98 -5.75 -2.09 3.70
N VAL A 99 -5.12 -1.35 2.78
CA VAL A 99 -5.86 -0.42 1.90
C VAL A 99 -6.81 -1.20 0.99
N LEU A 100 -6.31 -2.25 0.32
CA LEU A 100 -7.15 -3.08 -0.56
C LEU A 100 -8.20 -3.85 0.25
N ALA A 101 -7.82 -4.44 1.38
CA ALA A 101 -8.76 -5.21 2.21
C ALA A 101 -9.91 -4.35 2.74
N THR A 102 -9.62 -3.15 3.23
CA THR A 102 -10.65 -2.26 3.78
C THR A 102 -11.51 -1.65 2.67
N LEU A 103 -10.96 -1.26 1.52
CA LEU A 103 -11.76 -0.80 0.37
C LEU A 103 -12.62 -1.92 -0.24
N GLN A 104 -12.14 -3.17 -0.20
CA GLN A 104 -12.93 -4.31 -0.63
C GLN A 104 -14.18 -4.48 0.24
N GLN A 105 -14.04 -4.30 1.55
CA GLN A 105 -15.12 -4.50 2.53
C GLN A 105 -15.96 -3.25 2.79
N ILE A 106 -15.49 -2.06 2.38
CA ILE A 106 -16.21 -0.81 2.67
C ILE A 106 -17.55 -0.76 1.95
N GLU A 107 -18.57 -0.38 2.72
CA GLU A 107 -19.91 0.00 2.25
C GLU A 107 -20.14 1.45 2.68
N PRO A 108 -19.87 2.43 1.80
CA PRO A 108 -19.92 3.84 2.16
C PRO A 108 -21.33 4.28 2.58
N VAL A 109 -21.45 4.81 3.80
CA VAL A 109 -22.68 5.44 4.31
C VAL A 109 -22.37 6.90 4.62
N ASN A 110 -23.13 7.80 3.99
CA ASN A 110 -22.96 9.24 4.17
C ASN A 110 -22.99 9.63 5.65
N GLY A 111 -22.00 10.41 6.09
CA GLY A 111 -21.91 10.87 7.47
C GLY A 111 -21.28 9.88 8.44
N GLN A 112 -20.83 8.70 7.99
CA GLN A 112 -20.25 7.67 8.85
C GLN A 112 -18.82 7.33 8.45
N VAL A 113 -17.94 7.28 9.46
CA VAL A 113 -16.59 6.73 9.33
C VAL A 113 -16.67 5.22 9.49
N ALA A 114 -16.19 4.48 8.48
CA ALA A 114 -16.16 3.02 8.48
C ALA A 114 -14.76 2.45 8.71
N VAL A 115 -13.72 3.20 8.32
CA VAL A 115 -12.32 2.79 8.44
C VAL A 115 -11.54 3.86 9.19
N LEU A 116 -10.78 3.44 10.20
CA LEU A 116 -9.79 4.28 10.90
C LEU A 116 -8.42 3.64 10.76
N ALA A 117 -7.50 4.29 10.06
CA ALA A 117 -6.10 3.91 9.97
C ALA A 117 -5.23 4.91 10.73
N MET A 118 -4.39 4.42 11.64
CA MET A 118 -3.46 5.26 12.40
C MET A 118 -2.02 4.84 12.16
N CYS A 119 -1.14 5.84 12.23
CA CYS A 119 0.29 5.69 12.07
C CYS A 119 1.04 6.74 12.91
N HIS A 120 2.35 6.58 13.07
CA HIS A 120 3.13 7.34 14.05
C HIS A 120 3.59 8.74 13.56
N THR A 121 3.64 9.01 12.25
CA THR A 121 4.06 10.32 11.68
C THR A 121 3.03 10.98 10.78
N ARG A 122 3.20 12.29 10.56
CA ARG A 122 2.35 13.10 9.68
C ARG A 122 2.57 12.74 8.22
N GLU A 123 3.82 12.49 7.87
CA GLU A 123 4.30 12.13 6.55
C GLU A 123 3.71 10.77 6.14
N LEU A 124 3.77 9.79 7.03
CA LEU A 124 3.17 8.47 6.80
C LEU A 124 1.65 8.54 6.68
N ALA A 125 0.98 9.34 7.53
CA ALA A 125 -0.47 9.54 7.44
C ALA A 125 -0.87 10.11 6.07
N PHE A 126 -0.10 11.08 5.58
CA PHE A 126 -0.33 11.64 4.25
C PHE A 126 -0.10 10.60 3.15
N GLN A 127 0.99 9.83 3.21
CA GLN A 127 1.28 8.77 2.24
C GLN A 127 0.17 7.70 2.20
N ILE A 128 -0.26 7.20 3.35
CA ILE A 128 -1.37 6.23 3.44
C ILE A 128 -2.66 6.82 2.85
N SER A 129 -2.96 8.09 3.12
CA SER A 129 -4.14 8.74 2.53
C SER A 129 -4.09 8.79 1.00
N LYS A 130 -2.89 8.98 0.41
CA LYS A 130 -2.69 8.93 -1.03
C LYS A 130 -2.84 7.54 -1.61
N GLU A 131 -2.43 6.50 -0.89
CA GLU A 131 -2.71 5.12 -1.32
C GLU A 131 -4.21 4.84 -1.34
N TYR A 132 -4.95 5.26 -0.31
CA TYR A 132 -6.41 5.16 -0.33
C TYR A 132 -7.02 5.91 -1.53
N GLU A 133 -6.60 7.15 -1.80
CA GLU A 133 -7.08 7.92 -2.97
C GLU A 133 -6.77 7.21 -4.30
N ARG A 134 -5.56 6.65 -4.44
CA ARG A 134 -5.13 5.91 -5.64
C ARG A 134 -5.99 4.67 -5.88
N PHE A 135 -6.17 3.84 -4.86
CA PHE A 135 -6.93 2.60 -4.98
C PHE A 135 -8.44 2.81 -5.03
N SER A 136 -8.95 3.92 -4.47
CA SER A 136 -10.37 4.30 -4.57
C SER A 136 -10.71 5.19 -5.77
N LYS A 137 -9.78 5.40 -6.72
CA LYS A 137 -9.96 6.23 -7.94
C LYS A 137 -11.27 5.96 -8.69
N TYR A 138 -11.70 4.70 -8.73
CA TYR A 138 -12.92 4.26 -9.42
C TYR A 138 -14.12 4.03 -8.50
N MET A 139 -14.04 4.51 -7.25
CA MET A 139 -15.10 4.42 -6.24
C MET A 139 -15.56 5.82 -5.80
N PRO A 140 -16.38 6.53 -6.60
CA PRO A 140 -16.70 7.94 -6.36
C PRO A 140 -17.48 8.21 -5.07
N SER A 141 -18.08 7.17 -4.47
CA SER A 141 -18.74 7.27 -3.17
C SER A 141 -17.76 7.26 -2.00
N VAL A 142 -16.55 6.73 -2.15
CA VAL A 142 -15.55 6.65 -1.08
C VAL A 142 -14.94 8.03 -0.86
N LYS A 143 -14.81 8.42 0.41
CA LYS A 143 -14.25 9.71 0.82
C LYS A 143 -13.17 9.43 1.84
N VAL A 144 -12.01 10.01 1.62
CA VAL A 144 -10.82 9.83 2.45
C VAL A 144 -10.46 11.19 3.05
N SER A 145 -10.08 11.23 4.32
CA SER A 145 -9.46 12.44 4.90
C SER A 145 -8.35 12.04 5.86
N VAL A 146 -7.35 12.92 5.93
CA VAL A 146 -6.18 12.76 6.77
C VAL A 146 -6.17 13.82 7.87
N PHE A 147 -5.91 13.42 9.11
CA PHE A 147 -5.84 14.32 10.26
C PHE A 147 -4.57 14.11 11.07
N PHE A 148 -3.76 15.15 11.20
CA PHE A 148 -2.55 15.12 12.01
C PHE A 148 -2.25 16.47 12.68
N GLY A 149 -1.34 16.46 13.66
CA GLY A 149 -0.94 17.64 14.44
C GLY A 149 -0.25 18.75 13.63
N GLY A 150 -0.13 19.94 14.23
CA GLY A 150 0.55 21.09 13.63
C GLY A 150 -0.33 21.99 12.75
N LEU A 151 -1.59 21.60 12.49
CA LEU A 151 -2.58 22.42 11.78
C LEU A 151 -3.73 22.82 12.71
N CYS A 152 -4.50 23.85 12.36
CA CYS A 152 -5.66 24.29 13.15
C CYS A 152 -6.75 23.21 13.18
N ILE A 153 -7.06 22.68 14.37
CA ILE A 153 -8.04 21.60 14.55
C ILE A 153 -9.44 21.98 14.08
N LYS A 154 -9.84 23.27 14.17
CA LYS A 154 -11.15 23.74 13.73
C LYS A 154 -11.41 23.46 12.24
N LYS A 155 -10.36 23.45 11.41
CA LYS A 155 -10.48 23.11 9.98
C LYS A 155 -10.88 21.64 9.81
N ASP A 156 -10.30 20.75 10.60
CA ASP A 156 -10.64 19.32 10.57
C ASP A 156 -12.08 19.10 11.07
N GLU A 157 -12.49 19.82 12.12
CA GLU A 157 -13.87 19.77 12.63
C GLU A 157 -14.89 20.24 11.59
N GLU A 158 -14.55 21.27 10.82
CA GLU A 158 -15.37 21.73 9.70
C GLU A 158 -15.47 20.69 8.58
N VAL A 159 -14.36 20.02 8.24
CA VAL A 159 -14.35 18.91 7.27
C VAL A 159 -15.27 17.80 7.73
N LEU A 160 -15.13 17.35 8.98
CA LEU A 160 -15.97 16.28 9.56
C LEU A 160 -17.45 16.66 9.56
N LYS A 161 -17.78 17.93 9.84
CA LYS A 161 -19.15 18.43 9.87
C LYS A 161 -19.78 18.55 8.48
N LYS A 162 -19.04 19.06 7.50
CA LYS A 162 -19.57 19.37 6.15
C LYS A 162 -19.42 18.22 5.16
N ASN A 163 -18.34 17.46 5.28
CA ASN A 163 -17.95 16.42 4.34
C ASN A 163 -17.30 15.24 5.09
N CYS A 164 -18.06 14.62 5.99
CA CYS A 164 -17.60 13.47 6.77
C CYS A 164 -17.05 12.36 5.85
N PRO A 165 -15.80 11.91 6.06
CA PRO A 165 -15.17 10.87 5.25
C PRO A 165 -15.62 9.48 5.69
N HIS A 166 -15.47 8.50 4.79
CA HIS A 166 -15.68 7.08 5.08
C HIS A 166 -14.40 6.43 5.63
N VAL A 167 -13.24 6.93 5.17
CA VAL A 167 -11.90 6.51 5.60
C VAL A 167 -11.21 7.68 6.28
N VAL A 168 -10.80 7.48 7.52
CA VAL A 168 -9.98 8.42 8.28
C VAL A 168 -8.58 7.85 8.43
N VAL A 169 -7.58 8.62 8.02
CA VAL A 169 -6.17 8.34 8.28
C VAL A 169 -5.63 9.39 9.24
N GLY A 170 -4.83 9.05 10.24
CA GLY A 170 -4.29 10.11 11.08
C GLY A 170 -3.34 9.69 12.18
N THR A 171 -2.74 10.68 12.83
CA THR A 171 -1.87 10.43 13.98
C THR A 171 -2.69 10.33 15.27
N PRO A 172 -2.32 9.43 16.20
CA PRO A 172 -3.10 9.16 17.42
C PRO A 172 -3.50 10.41 18.21
N GLY A 173 -2.57 11.35 18.40
CA GLY A 173 -2.83 12.59 19.15
C GLY A 173 -3.92 13.47 18.53
N ARG A 174 -3.95 13.61 17.19
CA ARG A 174 -4.99 14.40 16.51
C ARG A 174 -6.33 13.68 16.50
N ILE A 175 -6.35 12.38 16.22
CA ILE A 175 -7.56 11.56 16.25
C ILE A 175 -8.21 11.61 17.64
N LEU A 176 -7.42 11.42 18.69
CA LEU A 176 -7.89 11.49 20.07
C LEU A 176 -8.48 12.87 20.41
N ALA A 177 -7.85 13.96 19.96
CA ALA A 177 -8.39 15.31 20.17
C ALA A 177 -9.75 15.50 19.48
N LEU A 178 -9.90 15.05 18.22
CA LEU A 178 -11.17 15.15 17.48
C LEU A 178 -12.29 14.31 18.11
N VAL A 179 -11.96 13.13 18.64
CA VAL A 179 -12.91 12.27 19.37
C VAL A 179 -13.32 12.91 20.70
N ARG A 180 -12.37 13.45 21.47
CA ARG A 180 -12.64 14.13 22.75
C ARG A 180 -13.52 15.38 22.55
N ASN A 181 -13.31 16.11 21.46
CA ASN A 181 -14.15 17.26 21.09
C ASN A 181 -15.54 16.84 20.56
N ARG A 182 -15.81 15.53 20.42
CA ARG A 182 -17.03 14.97 19.82
C ARG A 182 -17.24 15.38 18.36
N SER A 183 -16.18 15.80 17.68
CA SER A 183 -16.19 16.20 16.27
C SER A 183 -16.04 14.98 15.36
N LEU A 184 -15.28 13.96 15.80
CA LEU A 184 -15.12 12.69 15.10
C LEU A 184 -15.90 11.58 15.83
N ASN A 185 -16.93 11.04 15.16
CA ASN A 185 -17.72 9.93 15.66
C ASN A 185 -17.19 8.60 15.10
N LEU A 186 -16.83 7.69 15.99
CA LEU A 186 -16.23 6.40 15.67
C LEU A 186 -17.18 5.22 15.87
N LYS A 187 -18.46 5.45 16.22
CA LYS A 187 -19.45 4.38 16.51
C LYS A 187 -19.62 3.37 15.37
N ASN A 188 -19.40 3.78 14.12
CA ASN A 188 -19.66 2.97 12.93
C ASN A 188 -18.39 2.38 12.28
N VAL A 189 -17.22 2.53 12.90
CA VAL A 189 -15.98 1.98 12.37
C VAL A 189 -16.03 0.45 12.45
N LYS A 190 -15.89 -0.18 11.28
CA LYS A 190 -15.83 -1.64 11.10
C LYS A 190 -14.40 -2.15 10.93
N HIS A 191 -13.47 -1.26 10.54
CA HIS A 191 -12.08 -1.61 10.30
C HIS A 191 -11.15 -0.64 11.03
N PHE A 192 -10.25 -1.19 11.82
CA PHE A 192 -9.25 -0.42 12.56
C PHE A 192 -7.86 -0.92 12.15
N VAL A 193 -6.99 0.01 11.77
CA VAL A 193 -5.66 -0.30 11.24
C VAL A 193 -4.60 0.46 12.04
N LEU A 194 -3.55 -0.25 12.41
CA LEU A 194 -2.37 0.30 13.08
C LEU A 194 -1.13 -0.01 12.24
N ASP A 195 -0.59 1.01 11.58
CA ASP A 195 0.64 0.88 10.77
C ASP A 195 1.86 1.34 11.57
N GLU A 196 2.90 0.52 11.58
CA GLU A 196 4.09 0.68 12.43
C GLU A 196 3.70 0.75 13.91
N CYS A 197 2.94 -0.26 14.34
CA CYS A 197 2.34 -0.31 15.67
C CYS A 197 3.39 -0.36 16.79
N ASP A 198 4.55 -0.95 16.53
CA ASP A 198 5.71 -0.95 17.43
C ASP A 198 6.21 0.48 17.71
N LYS A 199 6.32 1.32 16.68
CA LYS A 199 6.67 2.73 16.81
C LYS A 199 5.60 3.55 17.50
N MET A 200 4.33 3.27 17.22
CA MET A 200 3.24 3.93 17.95
C MET A 200 3.25 3.60 19.44
N LEU A 201 3.49 2.32 19.80
CA LEU A 201 3.58 1.89 21.20
C LEU A 201 4.76 2.53 21.91
N GLU A 202 5.92 2.60 21.26
CA GLU A 202 7.13 3.26 21.79
C GLU A 202 6.89 4.73 22.13
N GLN A 203 6.17 5.46 21.26
CA GLN A 203 5.88 6.88 21.45
C GLN A 203 4.77 7.16 22.48
N LEU A 204 3.82 6.24 22.62
CA LEU A 204 2.61 6.46 23.42
C LEU A 204 2.69 5.84 24.82
N GLY A 205 3.67 4.96 25.08
CA GLY A 205 3.97 4.43 26.41
C GLY A 205 2.73 3.96 27.19
N ASP A 206 2.72 4.24 28.50
CA ASP A 206 1.62 3.89 29.43
C ASP A 206 0.28 4.57 29.13
N LEU A 207 0.27 5.58 28.24
CA LEU A 207 -0.95 6.27 27.83
C LEU A 207 -1.72 5.48 26.75
N PHE A 208 -1.06 4.57 26.03
CA PHE A 208 -1.69 3.83 24.93
C PHE A 208 -2.82 2.89 25.43
N PRO A 209 -2.62 2.03 26.44
CA PRO A 209 -3.70 1.16 26.94
C PRO A 209 -4.89 1.96 27.49
N SER A 210 -4.59 3.08 28.16
CA SER A 210 -5.58 3.98 28.77
C SER A 210 -6.41 4.73 27.72
N SER A 211 -5.79 5.16 26.62
CA SER A 211 -6.47 5.84 25.50
C SER A 211 -7.16 4.86 24.54
N LEU A 212 -6.68 3.61 24.47
CA LEU A 212 -7.35 2.49 23.82
C LEU A 212 -8.52 1.92 24.64
N SER A 213 -8.75 2.32 25.88
CA SER A 213 -9.98 1.93 26.61
C SER A 213 -11.27 2.40 25.90
N VAL A 214 -11.17 3.42 25.05
CA VAL A 214 -12.23 3.83 24.12
C VAL A 214 -12.37 2.84 22.95
N LEU A 215 -11.30 2.13 22.61
CA LEU A 215 -11.23 1.14 21.52
C LEU A 215 -11.42 -0.31 22.02
N SER A 216 -11.37 -0.58 23.34
CA SER A 216 -11.43 -1.93 23.91
C SER A 216 -12.77 -2.65 23.71
N ASN A 217 -13.80 -1.94 23.25
CA ASN A 217 -15.12 -2.49 22.91
C ASN A 217 -15.31 -2.72 21.39
N TRP A 218 -14.29 -2.48 20.55
CA TRP A 218 -14.44 -2.70 19.11
C TRP A 218 -14.30 -4.17 18.73
N LYS A 219 -15.37 -4.72 18.13
CA LYS A 219 -15.42 -6.03 17.47
C LYS A 219 -15.10 -5.90 15.98
N SER A 220 -14.03 -5.18 15.65
CA SER A 220 -13.72 -4.75 14.28
C SER A 220 -12.44 -5.42 13.81
N SER A 221 -12.36 -5.79 12.52
CA SER A 221 -11.19 -6.43 11.96
C SER A 221 -9.98 -5.53 12.13
N LEU A 222 -8.99 -6.00 12.88
CA LEU A 222 -7.79 -5.27 13.23
C LEU A 222 -6.64 -5.74 12.34
N VAL A 223 -6.13 -4.81 11.53
CA VAL A 223 -4.92 -5.05 10.73
C VAL A 223 -3.77 -4.29 11.38
N HIS A 224 -2.83 -5.04 11.95
CA HIS A 224 -1.54 -4.53 12.37
C HIS A 224 -0.54 -4.77 11.25
N THR A 225 0.18 -3.74 10.82
CA THR A 225 1.28 -3.84 9.84
C THR A 225 2.57 -3.25 10.37
#